data_AF-A0A3P7IJF0-F1
#
_entry.id   AF-A0A3P7IJF0-F1
#
_cell.length_a   1.000
_cell.length_b   1.000
_cell.length_c   1.000
_cell.angle_alpha   90.00
_cell.angle_beta   90.00
_cell.angle_gamma   90.00
#
_symmetry.space_group_name_H-M   'P 1'
#
loop_
_entity.id
_entity.type
_entity.pdbx_description
1 polymer ?
#
loop_
_entity_poly.entity_id
_entity_poly.type
_entity_poly.pdbx_seq_one_letter_code
_entity_poly.pdbx_strand_id
1 'polypeptide(L)'
;MCFDAFRNERELVRNMMGLIGNIAEVDGLRSQLMNDDYVKIFSALLELVEDSIEISYNSAGVLAHMVSDGEEAWSCLTVRREQVMASIVKATESWRLETKRFINYRSFRPILRLLPLWHAYASQHWAVWALANLTTTDGAK
;
A
#
# COMPACT_ATOMS: atom_id res chain seq x y z
N MET A 1 11.49 -6.63 16.21
CA MET A 1 12.07 -6.07 14.95
C MET A 1 12.26 -4.57 15.09
N CYS A 2 13.00 -3.88 14.21
CA CYS A 2 13.16 -2.41 14.27
C CYS A 2 11.81 -1.66 14.38
N PHE A 3 10.75 -2.17 13.77
CA PHE A 3 9.41 -1.61 13.88
C PHE A 3 8.92 -1.51 15.34
N ASP A 4 9.08 -2.58 16.14
CA ASP A 4 8.64 -2.60 17.54
C ASP A 4 9.47 -1.64 18.41
N ALA A 5 10.75 -1.47 18.07
CA ALA A 5 11.68 -0.61 18.80
C ALA A 5 11.40 0.89 18.56
N PHE A 6 10.84 1.26 17.41
CA PHE A 6 10.69 2.65 16.98
C PHE A 6 9.26 3.05 16.61
N ARG A 7 8.24 2.32 17.09
CA ARG A 7 6.81 2.59 16.81
C ARG A 7 6.37 4.04 17.09
N ASN A 8 7.08 4.75 17.97
CA ASN A 8 6.78 6.14 18.34
C ASN A 8 7.54 7.18 17.50
N GLU A 9 8.48 6.76 16.65
CA GLU A 9 9.26 7.64 15.77
C GLU A 9 8.61 7.73 14.38
N ARG A 10 7.58 8.58 14.27
CA ARG A 10 6.77 8.75 13.06
C ARG A 10 7.60 9.04 11.80
N GLU A 11 8.66 9.83 11.91
CA GLU A 11 9.52 10.18 10.76
C GLU A 11 10.32 8.98 10.25
N LEU A 12 10.84 8.15 11.16
CA LEU A 12 11.57 6.93 10.82
C LEU A 12 10.65 5.90 10.18
N VAL A 13 9.43 5.72 10.72
CA VAL A 13 8.40 4.88 10.10
C VAL A 13 8.08 5.36 8.70
N ARG A 14 7.87 6.67 8.49
CA ARG A 14 7.60 7.24 7.15
C ARG A 14 8.73 6.98 6.15
N ASN A 15 9.98 7.13 6.57
CA ASN A 15 11.13 6.89 5.71
C ASN A 15 11.27 5.41 5.34
N MET A 16 11.03 4.49 6.30
CA MET A 16 10.99 3.05 6.04
C MET A 16 9.86 2.68 5.07
N MET A 17 8.68 3.24 5.25
CA MET A 17 7.53 3.05 4.34
C MET A 17 7.86 3.48 2.92
N GLY A 18 8.50 4.64 2.74
CA GLY A 18 8.90 5.13 1.41
C GLY A 18 9.92 4.20 0.72
N LEU A 19 10.87 3.66 1.48
CA LEU A 19 11.86 2.72 0.94
C LEU A 19 11.22 1.38 0.56
N ILE A 20 10.34 0.83 1.41
CA ILE A 20 9.65 -0.44 1.13
C ILE A 20 8.65 -0.28 -0.02
N GLY A 21 7.95 0.85 -0.12
CA GLY A 21 7.13 1.20 -1.28
C GLY A 21 7.89 1.07 -2.59
N ASN A 22 9.10 1.63 -2.65
CA ASN A 22 9.95 1.52 -3.84
C ASN A 22 10.34 0.08 -4.17
N ILE A 23 10.63 -0.76 -3.16
CA ILE A 23 10.92 -2.18 -3.35
C ILE A 23 9.70 -2.89 -3.92
N ALA A 24 8.50 -2.61 -3.39
CA ALA A 24 7.25 -3.20 -3.84
C ALA A 24 6.94 -2.84 -5.29
N GLU A 25 7.31 -1.67 -5.78
CA GLU A 25 7.09 -1.26 -7.18
C GLU A 25 7.95 -2.03 -8.20
N VAL A 26 9.01 -2.73 -7.77
CA VAL A 26 9.96 -3.46 -8.65
C VAL A 26 9.69 -4.95 -8.60
N ASP A 27 9.21 -5.53 -9.71
CA ASP A 27 8.82 -6.94 -9.81
C ASP A 27 9.92 -7.91 -9.33
N GLY A 28 11.18 -7.68 -9.73
CA GLY A 28 12.32 -8.53 -9.33
C GLY A 28 12.75 -8.43 -7.87
N LEU A 29 12.29 -7.42 -7.13
CA LEU A 29 12.60 -7.23 -5.70
C LEU A 29 11.41 -7.54 -4.79
N ARG A 30 10.18 -7.55 -5.33
CA ARG A 30 8.95 -7.74 -4.56
C ARG A 30 8.90 -9.07 -3.81
N SER A 31 9.53 -10.12 -4.34
CA SER A 31 9.67 -11.42 -3.66
C SER A 31 10.36 -11.32 -2.29
N GLN A 32 11.21 -10.31 -2.06
CA GLN A 32 11.83 -10.06 -0.75
C GLN A 32 10.81 -9.60 0.30
N LEU A 33 9.66 -9.10 -0.12
CA LEU A 33 8.56 -8.68 0.75
C LEU A 33 7.57 -9.81 1.04
N MET A 34 7.63 -10.93 0.30
CA MET A 34 6.75 -12.09 0.47
C MET A 34 7.13 -12.90 1.72
N ASN A 35 6.88 -12.29 2.87
CA ASN A 35 7.10 -12.83 4.21
C ASN A 35 5.92 -12.46 5.12
N ASP A 36 5.46 -13.42 5.93
CA ASP A 36 4.29 -13.24 6.80
C ASP A 36 4.42 -12.08 7.78
N ASP A 37 5.61 -11.80 8.30
CA ASP A 37 5.82 -10.71 9.25
C ASP A 37 5.64 -9.35 8.56
N TYR A 38 6.15 -9.18 7.34
CA TYR A 38 5.92 -7.97 6.56
C TYR A 38 4.44 -7.80 6.24
N VAL A 39 3.78 -8.86 5.78
CA VAL A 39 2.33 -8.80 5.48
C VAL A 39 1.53 -8.40 6.72
N LYS A 40 1.83 -8.97 7.88
CA LYS A 40 1.16 -8.64 9.15
C LYS A 40 1.41 -7.19 9.57
N ILE A 41 2.66 -6.71 9.48
CA ILE A 41 3.02 -5.32 9.80
C ILE A 41 2.21 -4.37 8.92
N PHE A 42 2.28 -4.51 7.59
CA PHE A 42 1.55 -3.62 6.68
C PHE A 42 0.03 -3.73 6.85
N SER A 43 -0.49 -4.92 7.14
CA SER A 43 -1.92 -5.10 7.43
C SER A 43 -2.35 -4.37 8.69
N ALA A 44 -1.54 -4.37 9.75
CA ALA A 44 -1.82 -3.60 10.96
C ALA A 44 -1.74 -2.08 10.71
N LEU A 45 -0.80 -1.64 9.86
CA LEU A 45 -0.65 -0.23 9.50
C LEU A 45 -1.83 0.32 8.69
N LEU A 46 -2.64 -0.52 8.04
CA LEU A 46 -3.88 -0.09 7.36
C LEU A 46 -4.86 0.57 8.32
N GLU A 47 -4.87 0.16 9.59
CA GLU A 47 -5.81 0.68 10.61
C GLU A 47 -5.31 1.99 11.24
N LEU A 48 -4.05 2.38 11.00
CA LEU A 48 -3.47 3.61 11.54
C LEU A 48 -3.82 4.82 10.68
N VAL A 49 -4.91 5.48 11.04
CA VAL A 49 -5.40 6.72 10.41
C VAL A 49 -5.27 7.94 11.35
N GLU A 50 -4.47 7.82 12.40
CA GLU A 50 -4.26 8.88 13.39
C GLU A 50 -3.55 10.10 12.75
N ASP A 51 -4.16 11.29 12.86
CA ASP A 51 -3.76 12.59 12.28
C ASP A 51 -3.75 12.68 10.73
N SER A 52 -3.43 11.61 10.01
CA SER A 52 -3.44 11.55 8.53
C SER A 52 -3.57 10.13 8.00
N ILE A 53 -4.03 9.98 6.75
CA ILE A 53 -4.10 8.68 6.07
C ILE A 53 -2.74 8.21 5.51
N GLU A 54 -1.63 8.95 5.67
CA GLU A 54 -0.40 8.68 4.91
C GLU A 54 0.21 7.31 5.20
N ILE A 55 0.20 6.87 6.46
CA ILE A 55 0.73 5.55 6.84
C ILE A 55 -0.14 4.44 6.26
N SER A 56 -1.46 4.54 6.47
CA SER A 56 -2.45 3.59 5.95
C SER A 56 -2.41 3.53 4.41
N TYR A 57 -2.35 4.69 3.75
CA TYR A 57 -2.27 4.81 2.29
C TYR A 57 -1.00 4.14 1.71
N ASN A 58 0.17 4.43 2.28
CA ASN A 58 1.43 3.83 1.81
C ASN A 58 1.45 2.32 2.06
N SER A 59 0.87 1.86 3.17
CA SER A 59 0.76 0.44 3.49
C SER A 59 -0.15 -0.29 2.52
N ALA A 60 -1.29 0.32 2.18
CA ALA A 60 -2.17 -0.19 1.15
C ALA A 60 -1.47 -0.26 -0.21
N GLY A 61 -0.63 0.71 -0.57
CA GLY A 61 0.16 0.69 -1.79
C GLY A 61 1.16 -0.46 -1.85
N VAL A 62 1.91 -0.69 -0.77
CA VAL A 62 2.84 -1.83 -0.66
C VAL A 62 2.07 -3.14 -0.83
N LEU A 63 0.98 -3.33 -0.09
CA LEU A 63 0.18 -4.55 -0.15
C LEU A 63 -0.50 -4.72 -1.52
N ALA A 64 -0.96 -3.63 -2.14
CA ALA A 64 -1.53 -3.63 -3.49
C ALA A 64 -0.53 -4.12 -4.52
N HIS A 65 0.74 -3.75 -4.41
CA HIS A 65 1.80 -4.32 -5.24
C HIS A 65 2.05 -5.80 -4.92
N MET A 66 2.11 -6.19 -3.65
CA MET A 66 2.34 -7.59 -3.26
C MET A 66 1.22 -8.54 -3.72
N VAL A 67 -0.06 -8.18 -3.56
CA VAL A 67 -1.18 -9.02 -4.01
C VAL A 67 -1.26 -9.09 -5.54
N SER A 68 -0.61 -8.17 -6.25
CA SER A 68 -0.60 -8.15 -7.72
C SER A 68 0.22 -9.28 -8.36
N ASP A 69 1.16 -9.88 -7.62
CA ASP A 69 1.98 -11.02 -8.09
C ASP A 69 1.17 -12.31 -8.32
N GLY A 70 -0.10 -12.32 -7.92
CA GLY A 70 -0.99 -13.47 -8.12
C GLY A 70 -0.85 -14.55 -7.06
N GLU A 71 -1.69 -15.57 -7.17
CA GLU A 71 -1.87 -16.59 -6.13
C GLU A 71 -0.61 -17.44 -5.90
N GLU A 72 0.13 -17.76 -6.97
CA GLU A 72 1.33 -18.59 -6.90
C GLU A 72 2.42 -17.98 -6.00
N ALA A 73 2.61 -16.66 -6.07
CA ALA A 73 3.58 -15.95 -5.23
C ALA A 73 3.23 -16.00 -3.73
N TRP A 74 1.95 -16.22 -3.39
CA TRP A 74 1.44 -16.27 -2.03
C TRP A 74 1.43 -17.68 -1.43
N SER A 75 1.79 -18.70 -2.23
CA SER A 75 1.72 -20.12 -1.82
C SER A 75 2.55 -20.48 -0.59
N CYS A 76 3.63 -19.74 -0.32
CA CYS A 76 4.52 -19.95 0.83
C CYS A 76 4.12 -19.14 2.08
N LEU A 77 3.06 -18.33 2.02
CA LEU A 77 2.61 -17.49 3.13
C LEU A 77 1.48 -18.16 3.91
N THR A 78 1.46 -17.93 5.22
CA THR A 78 0.35 -18.37 6.08
C THR A 78 -0.83 -17.41 6.03
N VAL A 79 -0.57 -16.12 5.80
CA VAL A 79 -1.63 -15.12 5.59
C VAL A 79 -2.26 -15.30 4.21
N ARG A 80 -3.59 -15.39 4.15
CA ARG A 80 -4.30 -15.56 2.87
C ARG A 80 -4.33 -14.26 2.08
N ARG A 81 -4.00 -14.36 0.79
CA ARG A 81 -4.01 -13.24 -0.17
C ARG A 81 -5.36 -12.52 -0.18
N GLU A 82 -6.46 -13.27 -0.17
CA GLU A 82 -7.83 -12.76 -0.21
C GLU A 82 -8.16 -11.92 1.02
N GLN A 83 -7.63 -12.30 2.20
CA GLN A 83 -7.82 -11.53 3.43
C GLN A 83 -7.11 -10.18 3.34
N VAL A 84 -5.87 -10.16 2.81
CA VAL A 84 -5.11 -8.93 2.60
C VAL A 84 -5.82 -8.03 1.58
N MET A 85 -6.32 -8.62 0.49
CA MET A 85 -7.08 -7.90 -0.53
C MET A 85 -8.35 -7.26 0.04
N ALA A 86 -9.11 -7.98 0.87
CA ALA A 86 -10.27 -7.44 1.56
C ALA A 86 -9.90 -6.27 2.49
N SER A 87 -8.78 -6.38 3.23
CA SER A 87 -8.30 -5.32 4.11
C SER A 87 -7.88 -4.06 3.35
N ILE A 88 -7.19 -4.20 2.20
CA ILE A 88 -6.85 -3.06 1.34
C ILE A 88 -8.10 -2.31 0.89
N VAL A 89 -9.12 -3.03 0.41
CA VAL A 89 -10.38 -2.42 -0.05
C VAL A 89 -11.06 -1.71 1.11
N LYS A 90 -11.24 -2.38 2.25
CA LYS A 90 -11.85 -1.80 3.45
C LYS A 90 -11.15 -0.50 3.89
N ALA A 91 -9.81 -0.50 3.89
CA ALA A 91 -9.04 0.69 4.24
C ALA A 91 -9.26 1.82 3.21
N THR A 92 -9.18 1.50 1.93
CA THR A 92 -9.35 2.48 0.84
C THR A 92 -10.74 3.13 0.85
N GLU A 93 -11.79 2.34 1.10
CA GLU A 93 -13.18 2.82 1.21
C GLU A 93 -13.42 3.72 2.43
N SER A 94 -12.56 3.63 3.46
CA SER A 94 -12.68 4.44 4.67
C SER A 94 -12.16 5.88 4.48
N TRP A 95 -11.34 6.12 3.44
CA TRP A 95 -10.73 7.43 3.22
C TRP A 95 -11.64 8.34 2.40
N ARG A 96 -11.73 9.60 2.83
CA ARG A 96 -12.39 10.65 2.05
C ARG A 96 -11.55 10.99 0.82
N LEU A 97 -12.17 11.06 -0.37
CA LEU A 97 -11.46 11.30 -1.63
C LEU A 97 -10.77 12.67 -1.70
N GLU A 98 -11.26 13.64 -0.94
CA GLU A 98 -10.74 15.01 -0.81
C GLU A 98 -9.60 15.13 0.22
N THR A 99 -9.21 14.03 0.86
CA THR A 99 -8.14 14.03 1.87
C THR A 99 -6.84 14.48 1.21
N LYS A 100 -6.26 15.58 1.72
CA LYS A 100 -4.94 16.05 1.28
C LYS A 100 -3.88 15.07 1.76
N ARG A 101 -2.93 14.77 0.88
CA ARG A 101 -1.79 13.89 1.15
C ARG A 101 -0.51 14.59 0.71
N PHE A 102 0.57 14.44 1.45
CA PHE A 102 1.87 14.99 1.08
C PHE A 102 2.74 13.90 0.43
N ILE A 103 2.34 13.46 -0.77
CA ILE A 103 3.01 12.39 -1.51
C ILE A 103 3.57 12.92 -2.82
N ASN A 104 4.86 12.67 -3.05
CA ASN A 104 5.55 13.02 -4.29
C ASN A 104 5.71 11.79 -5.17
N TYR A 105 4.92 11.70 -6.24
CA TYR A 105 5.07 10.63 -7.23
C TYR A 105 6.21 10.93 -8.20
N ARG A 106 7.21 10.05 -8.26
CA ARG A 106 8.26 10.09 -9.28
C ARG A 106 7.75 9.63 -10.65
N SER A 107 6.76 8.74 -10.65
CA SER A 107 6.08 8.23 -11.83
C SER A 107 4.73 7.66 -11.43
N PHE A 108 3.73 7.75 -12.32
CA PHE A 108 2.47 7.01 -12.18
C PHE A 108 2.53 5.60 -12.77
N ARG A 109 3.64 5.23 -13.42
CA ARG A 109 3.80 3.91 -14.05
C ARG A 109 3.54 2.75 -13.08
N PRO A 110 4.02 2.76 -11.82
CA PRO A 110 3.74 1.68 -10.88
C PRO A 110 2.24 1.55 -10.58
N ILE A 111 1.54 2.67 -10.38
CA ILE A 111 0.09 2.70 -10.13
C ILE A 111 -0.69 2.21 -11.35
N LEU A 112 -0.36 2.74 -12.54
CA LEU A 112 -1.06 2.38 -13.79
C LEU A 112 -0.91 0.90 -14.14
N ARG A 113 0.20 0.26 -13.77
CA ARG A 113 0.43 -1.18 -13.97
C ARG A 113 -0.48 -2.08 -13.15
N LEU A 114 -1.08 -1.57 -12.07
CA LEU A 114 -2.03 -2.33 -11.25
C LEU A 114 -3.42 -2.42 -11.88
N LEU A 115 -3.80 -1.44 -12.72
CA LEU A 115 -5.13 -1.35 -13.32
C LEU A 115 -5.54 -2.54 -14.19
N PRO A 116 -4.69 -3.15 -15.05
CA PRO A 116 -5.10 -4.29 -15.86
C PRO A 116 -5.16 -5.63 -15.10
N LEU A 117 -4.77 -5.68 -13.82
CA LEU A 117 -4.60 -6.92 -13.06
C LEU A 117 -5.91 -7.33 -12.36
N TRP A 118 -6.84 -7.88 -13.13
CA TRP A 118 -8.19 -8.27 -12.65
C TRP A 118 -8.20 -9.35 -11.57
N HIS A 119 -7.18 -10.22 -11.55
CA HIS A 119 -7.01 -11.21 -10.48
C HIS A 119 -6.65 -10.55 -9.14
N ALA A 120 -6.28 -9.27 -9.15
CA ALA A 120 -5.88 -8.46 -8.01
C ALA A 120 -6.79 -7.24 -7.82
N TYR A 121 -8.11 -7.45 -7.66
CA TYR A 121 -9.11 -6.38 -7.53
C TYR A 121 -8.76 -5.29 -6.50
N ALA A 122 -8.12 -5.66 -5.39
CA ALA A 122 -7.69 -4.72 -4.36
C ALA A 122 -6.61 -3.75 -4.87
N SER A 123 -5.70 -4.23 -5.72
CA SER A 123 -4.70 -3.39 -6.39
C SER A 123 -5.35 -2.38 -7.32
N GLN A 124 -6.37 -2.81 -8.07
CA GLN A 124 -7.14 -1.90 -8.93
C GLN A 124 -7.87 -0.85 -8.10
N HIS A 125 -8.51 -1.25 -7.00
CA HIS A 125 -9.27 -0.36 -6.14
C HIS A 125 -8.37 0.74 -5.52
N TRP A 126 -7.22 0.36 -4.97
CA TRP A 126 -6.23 1.32 -4.46
C TRP A 126 -5.70 2.23 -5.57
N ALA A 127 -5.35 1.68 -6.74
CA ALA A 127 -4.81 2.46 -7.84
C ALA A 127 -5.81 3.49 -8.39
N VAL A 128 -7.08 3.12 -8.53
CA VAL A 128 -8.15 4.03 -8.95
C VAL A 128 -8.36 5.12 -7.92
N TRP A 129 -8.43 4.78 -6.63
CA TRP A 129 -8.57 5.77 -5.57
C TRP A 129 -7.39 6.75 -5.56
N ALA A 130 -6.16 6.24 -5.68
CA ALA A 130 -4.94 7.05 -5.69
C ALA A 130 -4.94 8.10 -6.82
N LEU A 131 -5.34 7.68 -8.02
CA LEU A 131 -5.46 8.56 -9.19
C LEU A 131 -6.62 9.55 -9.05
N ALA A 132 -7.77 9.10 -8.57
CA ALA A 132 -8.95 9.94 -8.38
C ALA A 132 -8.71 11.03 -7.32
N ASN A 133 -8.08 10.68 -6.19
CA ASN A 133 -7.70 11.65 -5.16
C ASN A 133 -6.75 12.69 -5.76
N LEU A 134 -5.70 12.26 -6.48
CA LEU A 134 -4.73 13.16 -7.12
C LEU A 134 -5.40 14.17 -8.07
N THR A 135 -6.33 13.72 -8.91
CA THR A 135 -7.05 14.60 -9.84
C THR A 135 -8.08 15.52 -9.17
N THR A 136 -8.45 15.25 -7.92
CA THR A 136 -9.46 16.01 -7.17
C THR A 136 -8.84 17.04 -6.23
N THR A 137 -7.68 16.72 -5.63
CA THR A 137 -7.08 17.55 -4.57
C THR A 137 -6.00 18.52 -5.06
N ASP A 138 -5.39 18.26 -6.23
CA ASP A 138 -4.31 19.11 -6.76
C ASP A 138 -4.80 20.28 -7.64
N GLY A 139 -6.11 20.36 -7.92
CA GLY A 139 -6.72 21.37 -8.78
C GLY A 139 -6.97 22.74 -8.14
N ALA A 140 -6.81 22.87 -6.82
CA ALA A 140 -6.94 24.15 -6.11
C ALA A 140 -5.55 24.66 -5.69
N LYS A 141 -4.85 25.30 -6.64
CA LYS A 141 -3.73 26.20 -6.35
C LYS A 141 -4.12 27.63 -6.70
#